data_AF-A0A9N9NXF3-F1
#
_entry.id   AF-A0A9N9NXF3-F1
#
_cell.length_a   1.000
_cell.length_b   1.000
_cell.length_c   1.000
_cell.angle_alpha   90.00
_cell.angle_beta   90.00
_cell.angle_gamma   90.00
#
_symmetry.space_group_name_H-M   'P 1'
#
loop_
_entity.id
_entity.type
_entity.pdbx_description
1 polymer ?
#
loop_
_entity_poly.entity_id
_entity_poly.type
_entity_poly.pdbx_seq_one_letter_code
_entity_poly.pdbx_strand_id
1 'polypeptide(L)'
;FEVSPKTLTEYINKNVLSGLGFDPPPTIHVNMTCNYLKAFGYKYFCAKKGMCIDDHEQKDVVTYWMVFLRKMLELEKLMPVFDGENMEIETWPELLPGEKP
;
A
#
# COMPACT_ATOMS: atom_id res chain seq x y z
N PHE A 1 9.79 -8.86 -16.85
CA PHE A 1 9.50 -10.31 -16.80
C PHE A 1 8.01 -10.47 -16.58
N GLU A 2 7.31 -11.03 -17.56
CA GLU A 2 5.85 -11.25 -17.48
C GLU A 2 5.61 -12.68 -17.01
N VAL A 3 5.42 -12.86 -15.71
CA VAL A 3 5.11 -14.16 -15.10
C VAL A 3 3.59 -14.29 -15.02
N SER A 4 3.04 -15.34 -15.62
CA SER A 4 1.61 -15.65 -15.57
C SER A 4 1.36 -16.99 -14.88
N PRO A 5 0.14 -17.25 -14.39
CA PRO A 5 -0.20 -18.56 -13.82
C PRO A 5 0.05 -19.72 -14.80
N LYS A 6 -0.08 -19.49 -16.11
CA LYS A 6 0.20 -20.51 -17.13
C LYS A 6 1.69 -20.85 -17.19
N THR A 7 2.54 -19.83 -17.29
CA THR A 7 4.00 -20.01 -17.33
C THR A 7 4.52 -20.67 -16.06
N LEU A 8 3.96 -20.33 -14.90
CA LEU A 8 4.28 -21.01 -13.63
C LEU A 8 3.84 -22.48 -13.62
N THR A 9 2.67 -22.78 -14.19
CA THR A 9 2.16 -24.16 -14.29
C THR A 9 3.07 -25.04 -15.14
N GLU A 10 3.50 -24.54 -16.30
CA GLU A 10 4.44 -25.22 -17.18
C GLU A 10 5.78 -25.49 -16.46
N TYR A 11 6.28 -24.50 -15.72
CA TYR A 11 7.50 -24.64 -14.93
C TYR A 11 7.38 -25.71 -13.84
N ILE A 12 6.28 -25.72 -13.08
CA ILE A 12 6.04 -26.70 -12.02
C ILE A 12 5.95 -28.11 -12.59
N ASN A 13 5.17 -28.32 -13.66
CA ASN A 13 5.03 -29.63 -14.29
C ASN A 13 6.37 -30.13 -14.85
N LYS A 14 7.14 -29.25 -15.50
CA LYS A 14 8.39 -29.62 -16.18
C LYS A 14 9.58 -29.82 -15.25
N ASN A 15 9.71 -29.04 -14.18
CA ASN A 15 10.93 -29.01 -13.36
C ASN A 15 10.71 -29.48 -11.92
N VAL A 16 9.52 -29.25 -11.35
CA VAL A 16 9.25 -29.60 -9.95
C VAL A 16 8.72 -31.02 -9.89
N LEU A 17 7.59 -31.30 -10.56
CA LEU A 17 6.89 -32.59 -10.44
C LEU A 17 7.62 -33.74 -11.12
N SER A 18 8.25 -33.48 -12.26
CA SER A 18 9.10 -34.45 -12.96
C SER A 18 10.30 -34.91 -12.11
N GLY A 19 10.79 -34.04 -11.22
CA GLY A 19 11.92 -34.34 -10.32
C GLY A 19 11.55 -35.13 -9.06
N LEU A 20 10.26 -35.36 -8.80
CA LEU A 20 9.79 -36.02 -7.56
C LEU A 20 9.78 -37.56 -7.65
N GLY A 21 10.10 -38.15 -8.81
CA GLY A 21 10.27 -39.60 -8.96
C GLY A 21 8.96 -40.42 -8.97
N PHE A 22 7.82 -39.79 -9.24
CA PHE A 22 6.55 -40.49 -9.45
C PHE A 22 6.45 -41.07 -10.86
N ASP A 23 5.84 -42.26 -11.00
CA ASP A 23 5.57 -42.91 -12.29
C ASP A 23 4.08 -43.32 -12.40
N PRO A 24 3.28 -42.67 -13.29
CA PRO A 24 3.66 -41.54 -14.13
C PRO A 24 3.78 -40.23 -13.32
N PRO A 25 4.53 -39.23 -13.83
CA PRO A 25 4.67 -37.94 -13.15
C PRO A 25 3.30 -37.24 -13.03
N PRO A 26 2.93 -36.75 -11.84
CA PRO A 26 1.71 -35.97 -11.68
C PRO A 26 1.83 -34.65 -12.44
N THR A 27 0.69 -34.14 -12.90
CA THR A 27 0.59 -32.81 -13.49
C THR A 27 -0.46 -32.00 -12.76
N ILE A 28 -0.26 -30.69 -12.70
CA ILE A 28 -1.23 -29.76 -12.16
C ILE A 28 -1.81 -28.89 -13.28
N HIS A 29 -3.10 -28.59 -13.15
CA HIS A 29 -3.78 -27.65 -14.01
C HIS A 29 -3.56 -26.21 -13.52
N VAL A 30 -3.69 -25.24 -14.42
CA VAL A 30 -3.52 -23.81 -14.13
C VAL A 30 -4.40 -23.34 -12.96
N ASN A 31 -5.60 -23.91 -12.81
CA ASN A 31 -6.49 -23.60 -11.68
C ASN A 31 -5.89 -23.98 -10.33
N MET A 32 -5.15 -25.09 -10.26
CA MET A 32 -4.47 -25.51 -9.03
C MET A 32 -3.31 -24.56 -8.70
N THR A 33 -2.56 -24.13 -9.71
CA THR A 33 -1.55 -23.07 -9.59
C THR A 33 -2.15 -21.77 -9.06
N CYS A 34 -3.31 -21.34 -9.59
CA CYS A 34 -4.03 -20.17 -9.07
C CYS A 34 -4.46 -20.34 -7.62
N ASN A 35 -4.90 -21.53 -7.20
CA ASN A 35 -5.26 -21.81 -5.81
C ASN A 35 -4.04 -21.76 -4.88
N TYR A 36 -2.89 -22.29 -5.31
CA TYR A 36 -1.65 -22.17 -4.55
C TYR A 36 -1.17 -20.72 -4.44
N LEU A 37 -1.23 -19.96 -5.52
CA LEU A 37 -0.92 -18.52 -5.49
C LEU A 37 -1.77 -17.78 -4.45
N LYS A 38 -3.08 -18.07 -4.40
CA LYS A 38 -3.97 -17.52 -3.35
C LYS A 38 -3.55 -17.96 -1.95
N ALA A 39 -3.19 -19.22 -1.76
CA ALA A 39 -2.74 -19.75 -0.47
C ALA A 39 -1.41 -19.12 -0.01
N PHE A 40 -0.52 -18.75 -0.94
CA PHE A 40 0.71 -18.00 -0.68
C PHE A 40 0.48 -16.50 -0.45
N GLY A 41 -0.78 -16.03 -0.47
CA GLY A 41 -1.12 -14.63 -0.24
C GLY A 41 -1.10 -13.74 -1.49
N TYR A 42 -0.85 -14.30 -2.67
CA TYR A 42 -0.98 -13.55 -3.92
C TYR A 42 -2.46 -13.28 -4.20
N LYS A 43 -2.77 -12.02 -4.52
CA LYS A 43 -4.11 -11.58 -4.89
C LYS A 43 -4.14 -11.28 -6.38
N TYR A 44 -5.19 -11.74 -7.06
CA TYR A 44 -5.48 -11.28 -8.40
C TYR A 44 -5.91 -9.82 -8.33
N PHE A 45 -5.15 -8.94 -8.98
CA PHE A 45 -5.45 -7.52 -9.01
C PHE A 45 -5.52 -7.03 -10.45
N CYS A 46 -6.65 -6.43 -10.80
CA CYS A 46 -6.82 -5.77 -12.08
C CYS A 46 -6.50 -4.28 -11.88
N ALA A 47 -5.29 -3.87 -12.26
CA ALA A 47 -4.91 -2.47 -12.22
C ALA A 47 -5.75 -1.67 -13.23
N LYS A 48 -6.70 -0.89 -12.75
CA LYS A 48 -7.37 0.12 -13.55
C LYS A 48 -6.41 1.29 -13.77
N LYS A 49 -6.41 1.88 -14.96
CA LYS A 49 -5.62 3.08 -15.27
C LYS A 49 -5.92 4.17 -14.22
N GLY A 50 -4.90 4.58 -13.46
CA GLY A 50 -5.01 5.56 -12.37
C GLY A 50 -5.10 4.98 -10.95
N MET A 51 -5.05 3.66 -10.78
CA MET A 51 -5.00 3.03 -9.46
C MET A 51 -3.52 2.86 -9.04
N CYS A 52 -3.08 3.54 -7.98
CA CYS A 52 -1.77 3.27 -7.35
C CYS A 52 -1.77 1.83 -6.82
N ILE A 53 -0.75 1.06 -7.24
CA ILE A 53 -0.66 -0.39 -7.00
C ILE A 53 0.22 -0.67 -5.77
N ASP A 54 0.88 0.36 -5.25
CA ASP A 54 1.81 0.28 -4.14
C ASP A 54 1.27 1.03 -2.91
N ASP A 55 1.55 0.48 -1.73
CA ASP A 55 1.61 1.26 -0.47
C ASP A 55 2.86 2.16 -0.43
N HIS A 56 3.57 2.26 -1.56
CA HIS A 56 4.77 3.05 -1.72
C HIS A 56 4.34 4.46 -2.10
N GLU A 57 4.26 5.34 -1.10
CA GLU A 57 3.99 6.75 -1.32
C GLU A 57 4.91 7.25 -2.45
N GLN A 58 4.28 7.64 -3.56
CA GLN A 58 4.97 8.16 -4.72
C GLN A 58 5.81 9.37 -4.26
N LYS A 59 7.07 9.47 -4.72
CA LYS A 59 8.03 10.47 -4.20
C LYS A 59 7.50 11.91 -4.25
N ASP A 60 6.63 12.21 -5.21
CA ASP A 60 5.91 13.48 -5.31
C ASP A 60 4.85 13.66 -4.21
N VAL A 61 4.09 12.62 -3.85
CA VAL A 61 3.18 12.60 -2.70
C VAL A 61 3.95 12.85 -1.40
N VAL A 62 5.09 12.16 -1.19
CA VAL A 62 5.94 12.40 -0.01
C VAL A 62 6.44 13.84 0.02
N THR A 63 6.91 14.36 -1.11
CA THR A 63 7.39 15.74 -1.23
C THR A 63 6.28 16.74 -0.94
N TYR A 64 5.08 16.52 -1.49
CA TYR A 64 3.91 17.34 -1.24
C TYR A 64 3.51 17.30 0.24
N TRP A 65 3.54 16.11 0.85
CA TRP A 65 3.21 15.91 2.26
C TRP A 65 4.14 16.72 3.18
N MET A 66 5.44 16.76 2.89
CA MET A 66 6.39 17.59 3.65
C MET A 66 6.07 19.09 3.57
N VAL A 67 5.64 19.57 2.40
CA VAL A 67 5.23 20.98 2.23
C VAL A 67 3.92 21.24 2.98
N PHE A 68 2.97 20.31 2.89
CA PHE A 68 1.68 20.39 3.57
C PHE A 68 1.85 20.46 5.09
N LEU A 69 2.61 19.53 5.67
CA LEU A 69 2.87 19.49 7.12
C LEU A 69 3.56 20.76 7.62
N ARG A 70 4.51 21.31 6.85
CA ARG A 70 5.16 22.58 7.22
C ARG A 70 4.16 23.72 7.30
N LYS A 71 3.25 23.83 6.33
CA LYS A 71 2.18 24.84 6.35
C LYS A 71 1.20 24.62 7.50
N MET A 72 0.86 23.37 7.80
CA MET A 72 -0.01 23.06 8.93
C MET A 72 0.62 23.48 10.26
N LEU A 73 1.93 23.24 10.46
CA LEU A 73 2.65 23.69 11.66
C LEU A 73 2.74 25.21 11.79
N GLU A 74 2.78 25.93 10.66
CA GLU A 74 2.73 27.40 10.67
C GLU A 74 1.34 27.90 11.07
N LEU A 75 0.28 27.29 10.54
CA LEU A 75 -1.10 27.63 10.85
C LEU A 75 -1.49 27.23 12.28
N GLU A 76 -0.97 26.12 12.80
CA GLU A 76 -1.24 25.63 14.15
C GLU A 76 -0.85 26.65 15.22
N LYS A 77 0.19 27.46 14.98
CA LYS A 77 0.60 28.54 15.89
C LYS A 77 -0.41 29.69 15.98
N LEU A 78 -1.32 29.79 15.02
CA LEU A 78 -2.37 30.81 14.96
C LEU A 78 -3.72 30.29 15.46
N MET A 79 -3.84 28.98 15.67
CA MET A 79 -5.06 28.31 16.10
C MET A 79 -5.13 28.20 17.63
N PRO A 80 -6.35 28.15 18.21
CA PRO A 80 -6.50 27.95 19.64
C PRO A 80 -6.14 26.51 20.03
N VAL A 81 -5.57 26.37 21.22
CA VAL A 81 -5.30 25.07 21.83
C VAL A 81 -6.46 24.73 22.76
N PHE A 82 -6.99 23.52 22.61
CA PHE A 82 -8.05 22.98 23.47
C PHE A 82 -7.46 21.97 24.47
N ASP A 83 -7.78 22.12 25.75
CA ASP A 83 -7.31 21.28 26.85
C ASP A 83 -8.46 20.95 27.83
N GLY A 84 -8.24 20.03 28.76
CA GLY A 84 -9.24 19.51 29.68
C GLY A 84 -9.81 18.15 29.26
N GLU A 85 -10.49 17.48 30.19
CA GLU A 85 -11.00 16.11 29.97
C GLU A 85 -12.04 16.05 28.83
N ASN A 86 -12.77 17.16 28.62
CA ASN A 86 -13.76 17.32 27.56
C ASN A 86 -13.42 18.49 26.62
N MET A 87 -12.13 18.89 26.51
CA MET A 87 -11.68 20.03 25.68
C MET A 87 -12.34 21.36 26.05
N GLU A 88 -12.75 21.53 27.31
CA GLU A 88 -13.47 22.70 27.80
C GLU A 88 -12.61 23.97 27.92
N ILE A 89 -11.28 23.84 27.94
CA ILE A 89 -10.34 24.95 28.07
C ILE A 89 -9.86 25.34 26.67
N GLU A 90 -10.23 26.54 26.21
CA GLU A 90 -9.77 27.09 24.94
C GLU A 90 -8.76 28.21 25.20
N THR A 91 -7.54 28.08 24.66
CA THR A 91 -6.46 29.06 24.82
C THR A 91 -6.02 29.59 23.46
N TRP A 92 -6.22 30.89 23.22
CA TRP A 92 -5.79 31.56 21.99
C TRP A 92 -4.31 31.97 22.04
N PRO A 93 -3.54 31.79 20.97
CA PRO A 93 -2.16 32.26 20.89
C PRO A 93 -2.10 33.80 20.79
N GLU A 94 -1.01 34.39 21.29
CA GLU A 94 -0.75 35.83 21.15
C GLU A 94 -0.32 36.14 19.71
N LEU A 95 -1.24 36.74 18.94
CA LEU A 95 -1.01 37.12 17.55
C LEU A 95 -0.24 38.45 17.46
N LEU A 96 0.73 38.52 16.53
CA LEU A 96 1.42 39.77 16.22
C LEU A 96 0.53 40.73 15.43
N PRO A 97 0.82 42.05 15.43
CA PRO A 97 0.05 43.02 14.65
C PRO A 97 -0.02 42.67 13.16
N GLY A 98 -1.23 42.35 12.68
CA GLY A 98 -1.50 41.99 11.28
C GLY A 98 -1.67 40.49 11.01
N GLU A 99 -1.37 39.64 11.99
CA GLU A 99 -1.72 38.22 11.94
C GLU A 99 -3.22 38.03 12.18
N LYS A 100 -3.79 37.01 11.54
CA LYS A 100 -5.19 36.63 11.68
C LYS A 100 -5.28 35.13 11.99
N PRO A 101 -6.20 34.72 12.89
CA PRO A 101 -6.52 33.32 13.08
C PRO A 101 -7.24 32.73 11.86
#